data_AF-A0A0N1DYC7-F1
#
_entry.id   AF-A0A0N1DYC7-F1
#
_cell.length_a   1.000
_cell.length_b   1.000
_cell.length_c   1.000
_cell.angle_alpha   90.00
_cell.angle_beta   90.00
_cell.angle_gamma   90.00
#
_symmetry.space_group_name_H-M   'P 1'
#
loop_
_entity.id
_entity.type
_entity.pdbx_description
1 polymer ?
#
loop_
_entity_poly.entity_id
_entity_poly.type
_entity_poly.pdbx_seq_one_letter_code
_entity_poly.pdbx_strand_id
1 'polypeptide(L)'
;MARFIVRVELYGSEDADYDDLHEIMIENKFLKTIKSDKNTYHLPRGQYHLYEKLLNEENEIIDDETEVARIAKNLVETVWTDFGLIVSKVDGPIKMHNLKIVK
;
A
#
# COMPACT_ATOMS: atom_id res chain seq x y z
N MET A 1 -5.16 13.77 7.98
CA MET A 1 -5.14 13.17 6.64
C MET A 1 -5.67 11.76 6.73
N ALA A 2 -6.39 11.32 5.71
CA ALA A 2 -6.86 9.95 5.61
C ALA A 2 -5.69 8.96 5.62
N ARG A 3 -5.95 7.76 6.13
CA ARG A 3 -5.05 6.60 6.05
C ARG A 3 -5.67 5.61 5.10
N PHE A 4 -4.85 4.90 4.33
CA PHE A 4 -5.36 3.90 3.39
C PHE A 4 -4.64 2.58 3.55
N ILE A 5 -5.37 1.49 3.33
CA ILE A 5 -4.80 0.18 3.05
C ILE A 5 -5.00 -0.09 1.57
N VAL A 6 -3.91 -0.44 0.90
CA VAL A 6 -3.90 -0.84 -0.50
C VAL A 6 -3.51 -2.30 -0.56
N ARG A 7 -4.31 -3.12 -1.24
CA ARG A 7 -3.98 -4.51 -1.54
C ARG A 7 -3.85 -4.69 -3.04
N VAL A 8 -2.72 -5.27 -3.45
CA VAL A 8 -2.42 -5.67 -4.83
C VAL A 8 -2.24 -7.18 -4.86
N GLU A 9 -2.95 -7.85 -5.77
CA GLU A 9 -2.78 -9.26 -6.07
C GLU A 9 -2.31 -9.40 -7.52
N LEU A 10 -1.08 -9.89 -7.74
CA LEU A 10 -0.56 -10.12 -9.09
C LEU A 10 -0.97 -11.52 -9.54
N TYR A 11 -1.87 -11.62 -10.52
CA TYR A 11 -2.37 -12.92 -10.97
C TYR A 11 -1.31 -13.65 -11.79
N GLY A 12 -1.20 -14.98 -11.57
CA GLY A 12 -0.23 -15.83 -12.25
C GLY A 12 1.24 -15.61 -11.82
N SER A 13 1.48 -14.81 -10.79
CA SER A 13 2.82 -14.48 -10.30
C SER A 13 3.38 -15.51 -9.30
N GLU A 14 4.70 -15.55 -9.19
CA GLU A 14 5.46 -16.24 -8.15
C GLU A 14 5.97 -15.27 -7.10
N ASP A 15 6.46 -15.79 -5.97
CA ASP A 15 6.97 -15.00 -4.82
C ASP A 15 7.92 -13.86 -5.23
N ALA A 16 8.85 -14.14 -6.14
CA ALA A 16 9.87 -13.19 -6.61
C ALA A 16 9.30 -12.00 -7.42
N ASP A 17 8.16 -12.15 -8.09
CA ASP A 17 7.60 -11.08 -8.95
C ASP A 17 7.09 -9.87 -8.14
N TYR A 18 6.96 -10.01 -6.82
CA TYR A 18 6.54 -8.92 -5.96
C TYR A 18 7.70 -8.00 -5.55
N ASP A 19 8.95 -8.36 -5.82
CA ASP A 19 10.10 -7.54 -5.44
C ASP A 19 10.05 -6.18 -6.16
N ASP A 20 9.85 -6.18 -7.48
CA ASP A 20 9.69 -4.96 -8.28
C ASP A 20 8.45 -4.15 -7.85
N LEU A 21 7.35 -4.85 -7.54
CA LEU A 21 6.15 -4.22 -7.00
C LEU A 21 6.42 -3.55 -5.64
N HIS A 22 7.19 -4.19 -4.77
CA HIS A 22 7.52 -3.65 -3.46
C HIS A 22 8.38 -2.40 -3.58
N GLU A 23 9.38 -2.43 -4.44
CA GLU A 23 10.26 -1.31 -4.71
C GLU A 23 9.44 -0.09 -5.18
N ILE A 24 8.65 -0.23 -6.25
CA ILE A 24 7.90 0.89 -6.82
C ILE A 24 6.86 1.46 -5.84
N MET A 25 6.21 0.60 -5.05
CA MET A 25 5.22 1.03 -4.07
C MET A 25 5.87 1.79 -2.90
N ILE A 26 7.00 1.30 -2.38
CA ILE A 26 7.73 1.92 -1.27
C ILE A 26 8.30 3.28 -1.66
N GLU A 27 8.89 3.39 -2.86
CA GLU A 27 9.38 4.67 -3.40
C GLU A 27 8.27 5.73 -3.47
N ASN A 28 7.03 5.29 -3.67
CA ASN A 28 5.84 6.13 -3.73
C ASN A 28 5.07 6.20 -2.39
N LYS A 29 5.76 5.95 -1.27
CA LYS A 29 5.25 6.08 0.12
C LYS A 29 4.17 5.07 0.53
N PHE A 30 3.92 4.03 -0.27
CA PHE A 30 3.07 2.91 0.13
C PHE A 30 3.90 1.93 0.97
N LEU A 31 3.74 1.99 2.29
CA LEU A 31 4.61 1.29 3.22
C LEU A 31 4.22 -0.18 3.36
N LYS A 32 5.21 -1.08 3.37
CA LYS A 32 5.05 -2.51 3.67
C LYS A 32 4.97 -2.84 5.16
N THR A 33 4.81 -1.82 5.99
CA THR A 33 4.78 -1.94 7.44
C THR A 33 3.69 -1.06 8.04
N ILE A 34 3.17 -1.50 9.19
CA ILE A 34 2.24 -0.72 9.99
C ILE A 34 2.75 -0.58 11.42
N LYS A 35 2.68 0.63 11.98
CA LYS A 35 3.06 0.90 13.37
C LYS A 35 1.84 0.76 14.27
N SER A 36 1.99 0.01 15.37
CA SER A 36 0.98 -0.05 16.43
C SER A 36 1.66 -0.15 17.79
N ASP A 37 1.25 0.74 18.69
CA ASP A 37 1.85 0.92 20.01
C ASP A 37 3.37 1.13 19.92
N LYS A 38 4.14 0.14 20.41
CA LYS A 38 5.61 0.17 20.48
C LYS A 38 6.30 -0.61 19.37
N ASN A 39 5.53 -1.31 18.54
CA ASN A 39 6.08 -2.22 17.52
C ASN A 39 5.70 -1.77 16.10
N THR A 40 6.58 -2.12 15.17
CA THR A 40 6.30 -2.06 13.73
C THR A 40 6.10 -3.48 13.24
N TYR A 41 5.07 -3.70 12.41
CA TYR A 41 4.72 -5.01 11.90
C TYR A 41 4.82 -5.04 10.39
N HIS A 42 5.29 -6.16 9.83
CA HIS A 42 5.21 -6.43 8.40
C HIS A 42 3.75 -6.66 7.99
N LEU A 43 3.35 -6.01 6.91
CA LEU A 43 2.08 -6.28 6.24
C LEU A 43 2.19 -7.53 5.34
N PRO A 44 1.08 -8.25 5.13
CA PRO A 44 0.99 -9.34 4.15
C PRO A 44 1.55 -8.95 2.78
N ARG A 45 1.97 -9.96 2.00
CA ARG A 45 2.70 -9.80 0.74
C ARG A 45 2.17 -8.68 -0.15
N GLY A 46 0.92 -8.73 -0.59
CA GLY A 46 0.34 -7.68 -1.43
C GLY A 46 -0.24 -6.47 -0.70
N GLN A 47 -0.01 -6.28 0.60
CA GLN A 47 -0.64 -5.21 1.37
C GLN A 47 0.33 -4.08 1.71
N TYR A 48 -0.16 -2.87 1.55
CA TYR A 48 0.54 -1.62 1.82
C TYR A 48 -0.32 -0.69 2.64
N HIS A 49 0.32 0.13 3.45
CA HIS A 49 -0.31 1.16 4.25
C HIS A 49 0.19 2.52 3.81
N LEU A 50 -0.74 3.39 3.44
CA LEU A 50 -0.47 4.78 3.14
C LEU A 50 -0.88 5.63 4.35
N TYR A 51 0.14 6.14 5.05
CA TYR A 51 -0.02 7.04 6.20
C TYR A 51 0.59 8.42 5.94
N GLU A 52 1.50 8.51 4.98
CA GLU A 52 2.19 9.75 4.63
C GLU A 52 1.41 10.59 3.63
N LYS A 53 1.68 11.90 3.63
CA LYS A 53 1.05 12.83 2.70
C LYS A 53 1.45 12.50 1.26
N LEU A 54 0.48 12.05 0.49
CA LEU A 54 0.50 12.17 -0.96
C LEU A 54 -0.01 13.56 -1.33
N LEU A 55 0.70 14.18 -2.26
CA LEU A 55 0.35 15.49 -2.79
C LEU A 55 0.07 15.33 -4.29
N ASN A 56 -0.93 16.04 -4.80
CA ASN A 56 -1.12 16.16 -6.25
C ASN A 56 -0.10 17.17 -6.84
N GLU A 57 -0.17 17.39 -8.15
CA GLU A 57 0.71 18.33 -8.86
C GLU A 57 0.59 19.78 -8.38
N GLU A 58 -0.55 20.12 -7.76
CA GLU A 58 -0.84 21.44 -7.18
C GLU A 58 -0.41 21.56 -5.71
N ASN A 59 0.28 20.55 -5.16
CA ASN A 59 0.69 20.42 -3.75
C ASN A 59 -0.47 20.28 -2.74
N GLU A 60 -1.64 19.85 -3.19
CA GLU A 60 -2.77 19.59 -2.32
C GLU A 60 -2.75 18.15 -1.79
N ILE A 61 -3.23 17.96 -0.57
CA ILE A 61 -3.25 16.65 0.07
C ILE A 61 -4.29 15.76 -0.60
N ILE A 62 -3.85 14.57 -1.03
CA ILE A 62 -4.73 13.53 -1.54
C ILE A 62 -5.32 12.76 -0.34
N ASP A 63 -6.64 12.85 -0.16
CA ASP A 63 -7.38 12.17 0.91
C ASP A 63 -8.62 11.41 0.43
N ASP A 64 -8.71 11.17 -0.87
CA ASP A 64 -9.77 10.44 -1.57
C ASP A 64 -9.28 9.05 -2.06
N GLU A 65 -10.08 8.01 -1.84
CA GLU A 65 -9.73 6.65 -2.25
C GLU A 65 -9.64 6.44 -3.76
N THR A 66 -10.41 7.19 -4.56
CA THR A 66 -10.38 7.10 -6.02
C THR A 66 -9.02 7.54 -6.56
N GLU A 67 -8.50 8.64 -6.02
CA GLU A 67 -7.21 9.17 -6.45
C GLU A 67 -6.04 8.30 -5.97
N VAL A 68 -6.12 7.79 -4.73
CA VAL A 68 -5.15 6.79 -4.24
C VAL A 68 -5.18 5.52 -5.10
N ALA A 69 -6.37 5.04 -5.49
CA ALA A 69 -6.50 3.90 -6.39
C ALA A 69 -5.93 4.16 -7.78
N ARG A 70 -6.15 5.36 -8.34
CA ARG A 70 -5.58 5.77 -9.63
C ARG A 70 -4.05 5.74 -9.59
N ILE A 71 -3.45 6.31 -8.55
CA ILE A 71 -2.00 6.33 -8.36
C ILE A 71 -1.47 4.90 -8.22
N ALA A 72 -2.01 4.11 -7.28
CA ALA A 72 -1.57 2.74 -7.05
C ALA A 72 -1.70 1.89 -8.33
N LYS A 73 -2.81 2.01 -9.05
CA LYS A 73 -3.02 1.32 -10.34
C LYS A 73 -1.91 1.65 -11.33
N ASN A 74 -1.63 2.93 -11.54
CA ASN A 74 -0.60 3.37 -12.50
C ASN A 74 0.79 2.85 -12.13
N LEU A 75 1.12 2.75 -10.84
CA LEU A 75 2.38 2.17 -10.37
C LEU A 75 2.44 0.67 -10.60
N VAL A 76 1.35 -0.06 -10.33
CA VAL A 76 1.32 -1.51 -10.57
C VAL A 76 1.44 -1.82 -12.07
N GLU A 77 0.81 -1.02 -12.93
CA GLU A 77 0.87 -1.18 -14.38
C GLU A 77 2.28 -1.00 -14.98
N THR A 78 3.24 -0.41 -14.26
CA THR A 78 4.63 -0.32 -14.74
C THR A 78 5.39 -1.64 -14.59
N VAL A 79 4.94 -2.51 -13.69
CA VAL A 79 5.62 -3.78 -13.35
C VAL A 79 4.80 -5.01 -13.71
N TRP A 80 3.47 -4.92 -13.76
CA TRP A 80 2.60 -6.06 -14.02
C TRP A 80 1.28 -5.66 -14.69
N THR A 81 0.78 -6.52 -15.59
CA THR A 81 -0.41 -6.22 -16.41
C THR A 81 -1.69 -6.91 -15.95
N ASP A 82 -1.59 -8.06 -15.28
CA ASP A 82 -2.75 -8.83 -14.81
C ASP A 82 -2.82 -8.85 -13.28
N PHE A 83 -3.60 -7.95 -12.70
CA PHE A 83 -3.66 -7.77 -11.25
C PHE A 83 -5.05 -7.37 -10.73
N GLY A 84 -5.28 -7.67 -9.45
CA GLY A 84 -6.37 -7.11 -8.65
C GLY A 84 -5.88 -5.99 -7.74
N LEU A 85 -6.66 -4.91 -7.62
CA LEU A 85 -6.38 -3.77 -6.74
C LEU A 85 -7.58 -3.48 -5.84
N ILE A 86 -7.35 -3.35 -4.54
CA ILE A 86 -8.34 -2.91 -3.56
C ILE A 86 -7.74 -1.77 -2.75
N VAL A 87 -8.44 -0.65 -2.68
CA VAL A 87 -8.09 0.48 -1.81
C VAL A 87 -9.20 0.67 -0.78
N SER A 88 -8.81 0.90 0.47
CA SER A 88 -9.74 1.17 1.56
C SER A 88 -9.24 2.29 2.43
N LYS A 89 -10.07 3.33 2.59
CA LYS A 89 -9.84 4.39 3.57
C LYS A 89 -10.12 3.87 4.97
N VAL A 90 -9.26 4.25 5.91
CA VAL A 90 -9.25 3.75 7.28
C VAL A 90 -9.61 4.86 8.25
N ASP A 91 -10.91 4.94 8.55
CA ASP A 91 -11.44 5.90 9.52
C ASP A 91 -11.36 5.39 10.97
N GLY A 92 -11.17 4.08 11.16
CA GLY A 92 -11.17 3.42 12.48
C GLY A 92 -9.85 2.79 12.90
N PRO A 93 -9.83 2.04 14.02
CA PRO A 93 -8.69 1.23 14.40
C PRO A 93 -8.53 0.02 13.48
N ILE A 94 -7.28 -0.32 13.15
CA ILE A 94 -6.95 -1.54 12.39
C ILE A 94 -6.78 -2.69 13.38
N LYS A 95 -7.52 -3.78 13.19
CA LYS A 95 -7.35 -5.01 13.96
C LYS A 95 -6.30 -5.88 13.27
N MET A 96 -5.26 -6.25 14.03
CA MET A 96 -4.15 -7.05 13.53
C MET A 96 -4.05 -8.33 14.34
N HIS A 97 -3.74 -9.45 13.67
CA HIS A 97 -3.56 -10.74 14.30
C HIS A 97 -2.40 -11.48 13.62
N ASN A 98 -1.49 -12.06 14.40
CA ASN A 98 -0.32 -12.84 13.93
C ASN A 98 0.61 -12.15 12.90
N LEU A 99 0.60 -10.82 12.81
CA LEU A 99 1.59 -10.10 12.00
C LEU A 99 2.99 -10.24 12.62
N LYS A 100 4.00 -10.33 11.76
CA LYS A 100 5.40 -10.45 12.18
C LYS A 100 5.95 -9.07 12.53
N ILE A 101 6.62 -8.97 13.68
CA ILE A 101 7.31 -7.74 14.10
C ILE A 101 8.54 -7.54 13.21
N VAL A 102 8.77 -6.30 12.77
CA VAL A 102 10.03 -5.87 12.13
C VAL A 102 11.10 -5.87 13.21
N LYS A 103 12.10 -6.74 13.08
CA LYS A 103 13.21 -6.86 14.04
C LYS A 103 14.22 -5.74 13.89
#